data_AF-A0A326GSC7-F1
#
_entry.id   AF-A0A326GSC7-F1
#
_cell.length_a   1.000
_cell.length_b   1.000
_cell.length_c   1.000
_cell.angle_alpha   90.00
_cell.angle_beta   90.00
_cell.angle_gamma   90.00
#
_symmetry.space_group_name_H-M   'P 1'
#
loop_
_entity.id
_entity.type
_entity.pdbx_description
1 polymer ?
#
loop_
_entity_poly.entity_id
_entity_poly.type
_entity_poly.pdbx_seq_one_letter_code
_entity_poly.pdbx_strand_id
1 'polypeptide(L)'
;MWIALALIQAVSAPLPAGVEDDLTCLAIIAATANKAPPQEQSGLQGGFMYFMGRIDHAAPGFDYPAHLVRLIDDAEGNTKIQAARPRCVAKLREISGSLAKWGEHLQKRNQK
;
A
#
# COMPACT_ATOMS: atom_id res chain seq x y z
N MET A 1 -44.49 25.28 4.87
CA MET A 1 -43.64 24.09 4.58
C MET A 1 -42.24 24.38 5.06
N TRP A 2 -41.80 23.76 6.15
CA TRP A 2 -40.44 23.87 6.66
C TRP A 2 -39.69 22.62 6.20
N ILE A 3 -38.70 22.78 5.31
CA ILE A 3 -37.80 21.69 4.92
C ILE A 3 -36.75 21.58 6.02
N ALA A 4 -36.84 20.55 6.85
CA ALA A 4 -35.80 20.21 7.80
C ALA A 4 -34.57 19.72 7.01
N LEU A 5 -33.54 20.55 6.93
CA LEU A 5 -32.25 20.20 6.34
C LEU A 5 -31.52 19.28 7.32
N ALA A 6 -31.54 17.97 7.06
CA ALA A 6 -30.73 17.02 7.81
C ALA A 6 -29.26 17.15 7.37
N LEU A 7 -28.44 17.79 8.20
CA LEU A 7 -26.99 17.80 8.05
C LEU A 7 -26.46 16.38 8.29
N ILE A 8 -26.14 15.66 7.21
CA ILE A 8 -25.35 14.44 7.29
C ILE A 8 -23.92 14.88 7.63
N GLN A 9 -23.56 14.81 8.91
CA GLN A 9 -22.15 14.89 9.30
C GLN A 9 -21.47 13.63 8.80
N ALA A 10 -20.60 13.76 7.80
CA ALA A 10 -19.69 12.69 7.40
C ALA A 10 -18.75 12.41 8.57
N VAL A 11 -19.12 11.45 9.43
CA VAL A 11 -18.19 10.85 10.38
C VAL A 11 -17.09 10.19 9.55
N SER A 12 -15.86 10.70 9.69
CA SER A 12 -14.66 10.04 9.20
C SER A 12 -14.55 8.70 9.92
N ALA A 13 -15.07 7.64 9.31
CA ALA A 13 -14.94 6.30 9.86
C ALA A 13 -13.45 5.95 9.95
N PRO A 14 -13.01 5.31 11.05
CA PRO A 14 -11.63 4.82 11.14
C PRO A 14 -11.36 3.85 9.99
N LEU A 15 -10.14 3.87 9.47
CA LEU A 15 -9.75 2.96 8.41
C LEU A 15 -9.87 1.50 8.88
N PRO A 16 -10.24 0.56 7.99
CA PRO A 16 -10.21 -0.86 8.32
C PRO A 16 -8.83 -1.30 8.80
N ALA A 17 -8.82 -2.34 9.64
CA ALA A 17 -7.59 -2.87 10.20
C ALA A 17 -6.57 -3.22 9.10
N GLY A 18 -5.34 -2.77 9.26
CA GLY A 18 -4.26 -3.01 8.29
C GLY A 18 -4.19 -2.03 7.12
N VAL A 19 -5.23 -1.21 6.88
CA VAL A 19 -5.22 -0.26 5.74
C VAL A 19 -4.22 0.88 5.95
N GLU A 20 -4.14 1.47 7.15
CA GLU A 20 -3.12 2.49 7.46
C GLU A 20 -1.69 1.92 7.31
N ASP A 21 -1.54 0.67 7.71
CA ASP A 21 -0.33 -0.11 7.64
C ASP A 21 0.09 -0.39 6.17
N ASP A 22 -0.84 -0.74 5.31
CA ASP A 22 -0.56 -0.96 3.88
C ASP A 22 -0.37 0.39 3.15
N LEU A 23 -1.10 1.44 3.56
CA LEU A 23 -0.98 2.80 3.03
C LEU A 23 0.40 3.40 3.29
N THR A 24 0.94 3.23 4.50
CA THR A 24 2.31 3.67 4.83
C THR A 24 3.34 2.95 3.96
N CYS A 25 3.16 1.66 3.68
CA CYS A 25 4.03 0.93 2.75
C CYS A 25 3.92 1.44 1.31
N LEU A 26 2.70 1.75 0.85
CA LEU A 26 2.47 2.33 -0.47
C LEU A 26 3.11 3.72 -0.60
N ALA A 27 3.04 4.55 0.44
CA ALA A 27 3.69 5.86 0.49
C ALA A 27 5.22 5.76 0.38
N ILE A 28 5.83 4.79 1.07
CA ILE A 28 7.28 4.53 0.95
C ILE A 28 7.67 4.19 -0.48
N ILE A 29 6.90 3.33 -1.15
CA ILE A 29 7.17 2.92 -2.53
C ILE A 29 6.98 4.09 -3.50
N ALA A 30 5.92 4.88 -3.34
CA ALA A 30 5.68 6.07 -4.16
C ALA A 30 6.82 7.10 -4.03
N ALA A 31 7.33 7.29 -2.81
CA ALA A 31 8.44 8.21 -2.55
C ALA A 31 9.79 7.75 -3.13
N THR A 32 9.96 6.44 -3.39
CA THR A 32 11.19 5.87 -3.94
C THR A 32 11.14 5.62 -5.44
N ALA A 33 9.94 5.43 -6.02
CA ALA A 33 9.74 5.01 -7.41
C ALA A 33 10.52 5.85 -8.43
N ASN A 34 10.46 7.19 -8.32
CA ASN A 34 11.12 8.10 -9.26
C ASN A 34 12.65 8.24 -9.05
N LYS A 35 13.18 7.72 -7.95
CA LYS A 35 14.60 7.78 -7.59
C LYS A 35 15.32 6.46 -7.84
N ALA A 36 14.57 5.39 -8.07
CA ALA A 36 15.11 4.06 -8.25
C ALA A 36 15.73 3.89 -9.65
N PRO A 37 16.85 3.16 -9.78
CA PRO A 37 17.40 2.77 -11.07
C PRO A 37 16.36 2.02 -11.92
N PRO A 38 16.39 2.13 -13.26
CA PRO A 38 15.40 1.49 -14.14
C PRO A 38 15.18 -0.01 -13.87
N GLN A 39 16.25 -0.74 -13.54
CA GLN A 39 16.20 -2.17 -13.21
C GLN A 39 15.43 -2.51 -11.93
N GLU A 40 15.21 -1.56 -11.03
CA GLU A 40 14.49 -1.74 -9.76
C GLU A 40 13.03 -1.28 -9.85
N GLN A 41 12.67 -0.51 -10.88
CA GLN A 41 11.33 0.08 -11.03
C GLN A 41 10.24 -0.97 -11.17
N SER A 42 10.50 -2.08 -11.88
CA SER A 42 9.53 -3.17 -12.02
C SER A 42 9.20 -3.82 -10.68
N GLY A 43 10.21 -4.00 -9.82
CA GLY A 43 10.03 -4.51 -8.46
C GLY A 43 9.21 -3.56 -7.59
N LEU A 44 9.45 -2.25 -7.70
CA LEU A 44 8.68 -1.23 -7.00
C LEU A 44 7.23 -1.16 -7.49
N GLN A 45 6.99 -1.27 -8.80
CA GLN A 45 5.63 -1.36 -9.36
C GLN A 45 4.90 -2.59 -8.84
N GLY A 46 5.57 -3.74 -8.78
CA GLY A 46 5.03 -4.97 -8.18
C GLY A 46 4.66 -4.79 -6.71
N GLY A 47 5.54 -4.16 -5.93
CA GLY A 47 5.26 -3.83 -4.52
C GLY A 47 4.10 -2.85 -4.35
N PHE A 48 4.02 -1.83 -5.22
CA PHE A 48 2.92 -0.86 -5.23
C PHE A 48 1.58 -1.56 -5.48
N MET A 49 1.49 -2.39 -6.52
CA MET A 49 0.29 -3.15 -6.86
C MET A 49 -0.12 -4.12 -5.74
N TYR A 50 0.84 -4.74 -5.05
CA TYR A 50 0.56 -5.63 -3.93
C TYR A 50 -0.16 -4.92 -2.78
N PHE A 51 0.34 -3.77 -2.33
CA PHE A 51 -0.30 -3.03 -1.24
C PHE A 51 -1.59 -2.35 -1.69
N MET A 52 -1.64 -1.83 -2.91
CA MET A 52 -2.85 -1.26 -3.48
C MET A 52 -3.99 -2.29 -3.51
N GLY A 53 -3.75 -3.49 -4.03
CA GLY A 53 -4.77 -4.54 -4.09
C GLY A 53 -5.25 -5.01 -2.71
N ARG A 54 -4.38 -5.00 -1.69
CA ARG A 54 -4.78 -5.28 -0.30
C ARG A 54 -5.70 -4.21 0.27
N ILE A 55 -5.39 -2.94 0.00
CA ILE A 55 -6.22 -1.80 0.41
C ILE A 55 -7.56 -1.85 -0.31
N ASP A 56 -7.58 -2.07 -1.63
CA ASP A 56 -8.82 -2.16 -2.42
C ASP A 56 -9.73 -3.29 -1.92
N HIS A 57 -9.14 -4.42 -1.50
CA HIS A 57 -9.89 -5.53 -0.91
C HIS A 57 -10.51 -5.17 0.45
N ALA A 58 -9.75 -4.50 1.33
CA ALA A 58 -10.20 -4.15 2.67
C ALA A 58 -11.09 -2.90 2.73
N ALA A 59 -10.91 -1.97 1.80
CA ALA A 59 -11.56 -0.67 1.72
C ALA A 59 -11.94 -0.35 0.26
N PRO A 60 -13.03 -0.90 -0.28
CA PRO A 60 -13.47 -0.60 -1.64
C PRO A 60 -13.73 0.90 -1.84
N GLY A 61 -13.20 1.48 -2.92
CA GLY A 61 -13.35 2.90 -3.23
C GLY A 61 -12.44 3.83 -2.42
N PHE A 62 -11.33 3.30 -1.90
CA PHE A 62 -10.35 4.07 -1.13
C PHE A 62 -9.79 5.28 -1.91
N ASP A 63 -9.79 6.47 -1.28
CA ASP A 63 -9.24 7.70 -1.86
C ASP A 63 -7.73 7.80 -1.61
N TYR A 64 -6.94 7.14 -2.46
CA TYR A 64 -5.48 7.13 -2.34
C TYR A 64 -4.88 8.54 -2.33
N PRO A 65 -5.18 9.45 -3.28
CA PRO A 65 -4.59 10.79 -3.28
C PRO A 65 -4.83 11.55 -1.97
N ALA A 66 -6.08 11.61 -1.47
CA ALA A 66 -6.38 12.35 -0.25
C ALA A 66 -5.66 11.77 0.98
N HIS A 67 -5.61 10.45 1.09
CA HIS A 67 -4.95 9.78 2.21
C HIS A 67 -3.42 9.86 2.15
N LEU A 68 -2.82 9.76 0.96
CA LEU A 68 -1.37 9.88 0.78
C LEU A 68 -0.89 11.32 1.02
N VAL A 69 -1.60 12.32 0.49
CA VAL A 69 -1.28 13.73 0.74
C VAL A 69 -1.35 14.03 2.23
N ARG A 70 -2.42 13.61 2.92
CA ARG A 70 -2.53 13.78 4.38
C ARG A 70 -1.37 13.13 5.13
N LEU A 71 -0.96 11.93 4.72
CA LEU A 71 0.11 11.19 5.38
C LEU A 71 1.49 11.85 5.17
N ILE A 72 1.70 12.53 4.04
CA ILE A 72 2.97 13.19 3.70
C ILE A 72 3.04 14.62 4.27
N ASP A 73 1.93 15.34 4.31
CA ASP A 73 1.89 16.73 4.77
C ASP A 73 1.85 16.84 6.32
N ASP A 74 1.50 15.76 7.01
CA ASP A 74 1.55 15.67 8.47
C ASP A 74 2.94 15.21 8.96
N ALA A 75 3.52 15.94 9.92
CA ALA A 75 4.79 15.60 10.56
C ALA A 75 4.73 14.25 11.30
N GLU A 76 3.58 13.93 11.90
CA GLU A 76 3.35 12.61 12.51
C GLU A 76 3.30 11.53 11.42
N GLY A 77 2.60 11.81 10.32
CA GLY A 77 2.49 10.94 9.15
C GLY A 77 3.86 10.60 8.55
N ASN A 78 4.74 11.59 8.36
CA ASN A 78 6.11 11.36 7.91
C ASN A 78 6.91 10.47 8.88
N THR A 79 6.75 10.67 10.19
CA THR A 79 7.40 9.84 11.21
C THR A 79 6.91 8.39 11.12
N LYS A 80 5.60 8.18 10.93
CA LYS A 80 5.00 6.85 10.72
C LYS A 80 5.54 6.17 9.47
N ILE A 81 5.67 6.89 8.35
CA ILE A 81 6.25 6.38 7.10
C ILE A 81 7.67 5.87 7.35
N GLN A 82 8.52 6.63 8.04
CA GLN A 82 9.90 6.20 8.30
C GLN A 82 9.98 5.00 9.23
N ALA A 83 9.16 4.98 10.29
CA ALA A 83 9.09 3.87 11.23
C ALA A 83 8.57 2.58 10.57
N ALA A 84 7.69 2.69 9.58
CA ALA A 84 7.10 1.55 8.87
C ALA A 84 8.08 0.85 7.90
N ARG A 85 9.19 1.51 7.52
CA ARG A 85 10.09 1.02 6.47
C ARG A 85 10.61 -0.41 6.69
N PRO A 86 11.11 -0.81 7.88
CA PRO A 86 11.58 -2.18 8.09
C PRO A 86 10.48 -3.22 7.88
N ARG A 87 9.25 -2.95 8.37
CA ARG A 87 8.09 -3.83 8.21
C ARG A 87 7.69 -3.97 6.74
N CYS A 88 7.63 -2.88 6.00
CA CYS A 88 7.27 -2.88 4.58
C CYS A 88 8.28 -3.66 3.73
N VAL A 89 9.58 -3.47 3.99
CA VAL A 89 10.65 -4.24 3.31
C VAL A 89 10.58 -5.71 3.66
N ALA A 90 10.35 -6.06 4.94
CA ALA A 90 10.19 -7.46 5.36
C ALA A 90 9.03 -8.13 4.61
N LYS A 91 7.90 -7.43 4.45
CA LYS A 91 6.74 -7.94 3.72
C LYS A 91 7.00 -8.18 2.24
N LEU A 92 7.69 -7.24 1.58
CA LEU A 92 8.08 -7.39 0.19
C LEU A 92 9.09 -8.52 -0.03
N ARG A 93 10.01 -8.75 0.93
CA ARG A 93 10.94 -9.90 0.90
C ARG A 93 10.23 -11.23 1.09
N GLU A 94 9.24 -11.29 1.98
CA GLU A 94 8.43 -12.49 2.22
C GLU A 94 7.70 -12.94 0.94
N ILE A 95 7.03 -12.00 0.27
CA ILE A 95 6.27 -12.30 -0.95
C ILE A 95 7.20 -12.62 -2.13
N SER A 96 8.32 -11.90 -2.30
CA SER A 96 9.28 -12.19 -3.37
C SER A 96 9.96 -13.54 -3.19
N GLY A 97 10.30 -13.92 -1.95
CA GLY A 97 10.82 -15.26 -1.63
C GLY A 97 9.80 -16.36 -1.93
N SER A 98 8.51 -16.11 -1.74
CA SER A 98 7.45 -17.05 -2.11
C SER A 98 7.32 -17.20 -3.62
N LEU A 99 7.39 -16.10 -4.37
CA LEU A 99 7.34 -16.09 -5.82
C LEU A 99 8.51 -16.89 -6.44
N ALA A 100 9.73 -16.71 -5.91
CA ALA A 100 10.91 -17.46 -6.36
C ALA A 100 10.74 -18.97 -6.18
N LYS A 101 10.29 -19.40 -5.00
CA LYS A 101 10.01 -20.82 -4.70
C LYS A 101 8.97 -21.41 -5.65
N TRP A 102 7.91 -20.67 -5.96
CA TRP A 102 6.91 -21.13 -6.94
C TRP A 102 7.51 -21.28 -8.33
N GLY A 103 8.32 -20.31 -8.78
CA GLY A 103 9.03 -20.39 -10.06
C GLY A 103 9.89 -21.66 -10.17
N GLU A 104 10.69 -21.95 -9.14
CA GLU A 104 11.52 -23.16 -9.08
C GLU A 104 10.67 -24.44 -9.15
N HIS A 105 9.55 -24.49 -8.43
CA HIS A 105 8.64 -25.63 -8.45
C HIS A 105 8.01 -25.84 -9.84
N LEU A 106 7.60 -24.77 -10.52
CA LEU A 106 7.02 -24.83 -11.85
C LEU A 106 8.03 -25.30 -12.91
N GLN A 107 9.27 -24.79 -12.87
CA GLN A 107 10.33 -25.20 -13.77
C GLN A 107 10.65 -26.70 -13.65
N LYS A 108 10.75 -27.21 -12.42
CA LYS A 108 11.00 -28.65 -12.17
C LYS A 108 9.87 -29.55 -12.70
N ARG A 109 8.62 -29.06 -12.78
CA ARG A 109 7.51 -29.83 -13.36
C ARG A 109 7.58 -29.91 -14.89
N ASN A 110 8.04 -28.86 -15.55
CA ASN A 110 8.09 -28.80 -17.02
C ASN A 110 9.30 -29.55 -17.64
N GLN A 111 10.18 -30.10 -16.79
CA GLN A 111 11.35 -30.88 -17.21
C GLN A 111 11.14 -32.40 -17.07
N LYS A 112 9.95 -32.84 -16.64
CA LYS A 112 9.53 -34.24 -16.57
C LYS A 112 8.54 -34.54 -17.67
#